data_AF-A0A383AA04-F1
#
_entry.id   AF-A0A383AA04-F1
#
_cell.length_a   1.000
_cell.length_b   1.000
_cell.length_c   1.000
_cell.angle_alpha   90.00
_cell.angle_beta   90.00
_cell.angle_gamma   90.00
#
_symmetry.space_group_name_H-M   'P 1'
#
loop_
_entity.id
_entity.type
_entity.pdbx_description
1 polymer ?
#
loop_
_entity_poly.entity_id
_entity_poly.type
_entity_poly.pdbx_seq_one_letter_code
_entity_poly.pdbx_strand_id
1 'polypeptide(L)' 'MAKRPVFISTKKTDSLIETKEVEFEWYPGLAVSQKQKSIESLHDAAQEQLGLNSILEISSKSKMD' A
#
# COMPACT_ATOMS: atom_id res chain seq x y z
N MET A 1 -5.39 -13.20 3.30
CA MET A 1 -5.75 -11.77 3.26
C MET A 1 -5.22 -11.10 4.51
N ALA A 2 -4.85 -9.82 4.41
CA ALA A 2 -4.49 -8.96 5.53
C ALA A 2 -5.06 -7.55 5.31
N LYS A 3 -5.13 -6.75 6.37
CA LYS A 3 -5.53 -5.33 6.30
C LYS A 3 -4.39 -4.43 6.74
N ARG A 4 -4.13 -3.36 5.99
CA ARG A 4 -3.16 -2.33 6.36
C ARG A 4 -3.70 -0.93 6.07
N PRO A 5 -3.36 0.06 6.92
CA PRO A 5 -3.72 1.45 6.64
C PRO A 5 -2.87 2.00 5.50
N VAL A 6 -3.51 2.71 4.57
CA VAL A 6 -2.92 3.60 3.57
C VAL A 6 -3.25 5.04 3.97
N PHE A 7 -2.24 5.91 3.91
CA PHE A 7 -2.36 7.32 4.26
C PHE A 7 -2.41 8.16 2.98
N ILE A 8 -3.46 8.95 2.83
CA ILE A 8 -3.73 9.76 1.64
C ILE A 8 -3.65 11.22 2.03
N SER A 9 -2.74 11.97 1.41
CA SER A 9 -2.68 13.43 1.61
C SER A 9 -3.94 14.08 1.04
N THR A 10 -4.57 14.95 1.81
CA THR A 10 -5.74 15.72 1.37
C THR A 10 -5.43 17.21 1.31
N LYS A 11 -6.19 17.94 0.49
CA LYS A 11 -6.12 19.41 0.41
C LYS A 11 -7.07 20.12 1.39
N LYS A 12 -7.74 19.37 2.27
CA LYS A 12 -8.69 19.93 3.24
C LYS A 12 -7.93 20.66 4.35
N THR A 13 -8.34 21.87 4.68
CA THR A 13 -7.70 22.70 5.72
C THR A 13 -7.73 22.03 7.10
N ASP A 14 -8.81 21.30 7.41
CA ASP A 14 -9.03 20.73 8.75
C ASP A 14 -8.49 19.28 8.88
N SER A 15 -8.05 18.66 7.79
CA SER A 15 -7.49 17.31 7.80
C SER A 15 -6.57 17.08 6.62
N LEU A 16 -5.26 17.14 6.88
CA LEU A 16 -4.23 16.99 5.84
C LEU A 16 -4.00 15.54 5.42
N ILE A 17 -4.52 14.56 6.18
CA ILE A 17 -4.30 13.13 5.96
C ILE A 17 -5.60 12.37 6.19
N GLU A 18 -5.98 11.53 5.23
CA GLU A 18 -7.03 10.54 5.36
C GLU A 18 -6.40 9.14 5.47
N THR A 19 -6.85 8.36 6.45
CA THR A 19 -6.42 6.96 6.62
C THR A 19 -7.51 6.02 6.13
N LYS A 20 -7.16 5.09 5.25
CA LYS A 20 -8.06 4.03 4.76
C LYS A 20 -7.47 2.67 5.02
N GLU A 21 -8.25 1.73 5.53
CA GLU A 21 -7.85 0.33 5.56
C GLU A 21 -8.00 -0.27 4.16
N VAL A 22 -6.95 -0.94 3.68
CA VAL A 22 -6.95 -1.69 2.44
C VAL A 22 -6.79 -3.16 2.78
N GLU A 23 -7.70 -3.99 2.28
CA GLU A 23 -7.58 -5.45 2.34
C GLU A 23 -6.84 -5.94 1.10
N PHE A 24 -5.84 -6.80 1.28
CA PHE A 24 -4.99 -7.26 0.19
C PHE A 24 -4.53 -8.70 0.40
N GLU A 25 -4.01 -9.32 -0.66
CA GLU A 25 -3.38 -10.63 -0.57
C GLU A 25 -2.03 -10.52 0.10
N TRP A 26 -1.90 -11.18 1.25
CA TRP A 26 -0.64 -11.26 1.97
C TRP A 26 0.06 -12.58 1.66
N TYR A 27 1.33 -12.49 1.28
CA TYR A 27 2.16 -13.64 0.97
C TYR A 27 3.08 -13.95 2.16
N PRO A 28 2.86 -15.09 2.86
CA PRO A 28 3.62 -15.41 4.06
C PRO A 28 5.08 -15.78 3.71
N GLY A 29 6.01 -15.37 4.57
CA GLY A 29 7.42 -15.76 4.49
C GLY A 29 8.38 -14.58 4.70
N LEU A 30 9.63 -14.94 5.03
CA LEU A 30 10.68 -13.95 5.30
C LEU A 30 11.52 -13.58 4.07
N ALA A 31 11.41 -14.38 2.99
CA ALA A 31 12.12 -14.16 1.75
C ALA A 31 11.77 -12.79 1.15
N VAL A 32 12.76 -12.13 0.54
CA VAL A 32 12.59 -10.82 -0.09
C VAL A 32 11.49 -10.85 -1.15
N SER A 33 11.45 -11.91 -1.95
CA SER A 33 10.41 -12.11 -2.98
C SER A 33 8.99 -12.16 -2.41
N GLN A 34 8.78 -12.73 -1.22
CA GLN A 34 7.47 -12.75 -0.58
C GLN A 34 7.05 -11.37 -0.06
N LYS A 35 8.02 -10.62 0.47
CA LYS A 35 7.79 -9.22 0.88
C LYS A 35 7.43 -8.34 -0.33
N GLN A 36 8.15 -8.50 -1.44
CA GLN A 36 7.87 -7.80 -2.70
C GLN A 36 6.46 -8.08 -3.20
N LYS A 37 6.05 -9.36 -3.28
CA LYS A 37 4.69 -9.73 -3.66
C LYS A 37 3.62 -9.10 -2.77
N SER A 38 3.86 -9.04 -1.46
CA SER A 38 2.93 -8.41 -0.52
C SER A 38 2.86 -6.89 -0.67
N ILE A 39 3.95 -6.24 -1.08
CA ILE A 39 3.98 -4.80 -1.35
C ILE A 39 3.22 -4.50 -2.64
N GLU A 40 3.50 -5.25 -3.72
CA GLU A 40 2.79 -5.17 -5.00
C GLU A 40 1.28 -5.37 -4.80
N SER A 41 0.88 -6.46 -4.12
CA SER A 41 -0.54 -6.70 -3.88
C SER A 41 -1.22 -5.61 -3.04
N LEU A 42 -0.50 -4.98 -2.10
CA LEU A 42 -1.05 -3.84 -1.35
C LEU A 42 -1.25 -2.62 -2.26
N HIS A 43 -0.32 -2.34 -3.17
CA HIS A 43 -0.44 -1.22 -4.11
C HIS A 43 -1.56 -1.45 -5.11
N ASP A 44 -1.65 -2.64 -5.68
CA ASP A 44 -2.71 -3.03 -6.61
C ASP A 44 -4.08 -2.90 -5.92
N ALA A 45 -4.21 -3.44 -4.70
CA ALA A 45 -5.45 -3.33 -3.92
C ALA A 45 -5.80 -1.86 -3.58
N ALA A 46 -4.80 -1.02 -3.27
CA ALA A 46 -5.03 0.39 -3.01
C ALA A 46 -5.46 1.15 -4.28
N GLN A 47 -4.92 0.80 -5.45
CA GLN A 47 -5.36 1.34 -6.74
C GLN A 47 -6.80 0.91 -7.05
N GLU A 48 -7.12 -0.37 -6.91
CA GLU A 48 -8.45 -0.92 -7.22
C GLU A 48 -9.52 -0.40 -6.26
N GLN A 49 -9.25 -0.36 -4.95
CA GLN A 49 -10.25 -0.03 -3.92
C GLN A 49 -10.40 1.48 -3.72
N LEU A 50 -9.33 2.26 -3.89
CA LEU A 50 -9.29 3.68 -3.54
C LEU A 50 -8.98 4.60 -4.74
N GLY A 51 -8.67 4.05 -5.92
CA GLY A 51 -8.35 4.82 -7.12
C GLY A 51 -7.00 5.55 -7.05
N LEU A 52 -6.07 5.07 -6.22
CA LEU A 52 -4.75 5.69 -6.03
C LEU A 52 -3.79 5.27 -7.15
N ASN A 53 -3.40 6.23 -8.00
CA ASN A 53 -2.54 5.98 -9.16
C ASN A 53 -1.07 6.37 -8.95
N SER A 54 -0.75 7.09 -7.87
CA SER A 54 0.59 7.57 -7.56
C SER A 54 0.89 7.31 -6.09
N ILE A 55 1.38 6.11 -5.81
CA ILE A 55 1.69 5.65 -4.46
C ILE A 55 3.18 5.87 -4.19
N LEU A 56 3.50 6.58 -3.11
CA LEU A 56 4.87 6.66 -2.63
C LEU A 56 5.21 5.38 -1.86
N GLU A 57 6.24 4.68 -2.30
CA GLU A 57 6.73 3.48 -1.65
C GLU A 57 8.18 3.64 -1.19
N ILE A 58 8.45 3.32 0.08
CA ILE A 58 9.73 3.60 0.75
C ILE A 58 10.34 2.36 1.42
N SER A 59 9.76 1.18 1.24
CA SER A 59 10.31 -0.06 1.77
C SER A 59 11.65 -0.38 1.13
N SER A 60 12.64 -0.68 1.96
CA SER A 60 13.94 -1.23 1.53
C SER A 60 13.86 -2.60 0.81
N LYS A 61 12.65 -3.16 0.70
CA LYS A 61 12.38 -4.45 0.07
C LYS A 61 11.48 -4.34 -1.15
N SER A 62 11.11 -3.14 -1.59
CA SER A 62 10.42 -2.96 -2.85
C SER A 62 11.28 -3.42 -4.03
N LYS A 63 10.65 -3.77 -5.16
CA LYS A 63 11.40 -3.94 -6.40
C LYS A 63 11.97 -2.56 -6.79
N MET A 64 13.21 -2.56 -7.26
CA MET A 64 13.76 -1.42 -7.98
C MET A 64 13.40 -1.66 -9.43
N ASP A 65 12.62 -0.76 -10.02
CA ASP A 65 12.42 -0.71 -11.47
C ASP A 65 13.74 -0.34 -12.18
#